data_AF-A0A2C9KL08-F1
#
_entry.id   AF-A0A2C9KL08-F1
#
_cell.length_a   1.000
_cell.length_b   1.000
_cell.length_c   1.000
_cell.angle_alpha   90.00
_cell.angle_beta   90.00
_cell.angle_gamma   90.00
#
_symmetry.space_group_name_H-M   'P 1'
#
loop_
_entity.id
_entity.type
_entity.pdbx_description
1 polymer ?
#
loop_
_entity_poly.entity_id
_entity_poly.type
_entity_poly.pdbx_seq_one_letter_code
_entity_poly.pdbx_strand_id
1 'polypeptide(L)'
;MAQLDNAMQDFTSQEIMINQSPLYFERLTTVLTNTPKRTVANYLIWRFIIFVLKTSALGEKYMNLLTNYNKVLFGTSSERARFRICGSYTTNVLRLAVGRMFIENNFDPDSKIIGLDMIKELQVAFDELLEDLDWMDDPTKVVAKEKNSYIAPKIGYPEEIKNDTYIEELYSKLEFDENFFENILIVERESYYENLRELRKPIDKEKWSIAPSTVNAFYNPLNNQILFPAGILQPPFFSKTYPKSLNFGGIGVVIGHEITHGFDDRGRLYDKYGNLAKWWSPDAENKFKAKAQCIIDQYSNFTVTDIHMKINGVNTQGENIADNGGLKQAYRAYRNWVKTQGKEEQNLPGLHFSNNQLFFINFAQLWCTLMTEGDALNRVRIGSHSPGEFRVIGSVQNSHDFATAFQCPVGSSMNPIHKCHVW
;
A
#
# COMPACT_ATOMS: atom_id res chain seq x y z
N MET A 1 5.09 14.27 34.69
CA MET A 1 3.98 14.88 33.93
C MET A 1 4.35 16.33 33.62
N ALA A 2 5.43 16.51 32.85
CA ALA A 2 5.88 17.85 32.43
C ALA A 2 4.96 18.33 31.31
N GLN A 3 4.49 19.57 31.44
CA GLN A 3 3.75 20.41 30.49
C GLN A 3 3.17 19.67 29.27
N LEU A 4 1.94 19.19 29.44
CA LEU A 4 1.00 19.09 28.32
C LEU A 4 0.92 20.50 27.71
N ASP A 5 1.46 20.69 26.50
CA ASP A 5 1.37 21.94 25.73
C ASP A 5 -0.03 22.55 25.85
N ASN A 6 -0.14 23.88 25.95
CA ASN A 6 -1.41 24.62 26.06
C ASN A 6 -2.46 24.22 24.99
N ALA A 7 -2.03 23.60 23.88
CA ALA A 7 -2.89 23.00 22.86
C ALA A 7 -3.87 21.92 23.39
N MET A 8 -3.63 21.35 24.57
CA MET A 8 -4.46 20.27 25.15
C MET A 8 -5.45 20.72 26.23
N GLN A 9 -5.58 22.03 26.50
CA GLN A 9 -6.43 22.54 27.59
C GLN A 9 -7.89 22.84 27.20
N ASP A 10 -8.24 22.85 25.90
CA ASP A 10 -9.55 23.32 25.41
C ASP A 10 -10.48 22.21 24.86
N PHE A 11 -10.46 21.01 25.44
CA PHE A 11 -11.49 20.02 25.12
C PHE A 11 -12.80 20.36 25.83
N THR A 12 -13.82 20.71 25.07
CA THR A 12 -15.17 20.95 25.59
C THR A 12 -16.10 19.78 25.27
N SER A 13 -17.29 19.76 25.86
CA SER A 13 -18.34 18.80 25.50
C SER A 13 -18.87 18.98 24.07
N GLN A 14 -18.49 20.06 23.38
CA GLN A 14 -18.84 20.34 21.99
C GLN A 14 -17.79 19.84 20.98
N GLU A 15 -16.73 19.16 21.44
CA GLU A 15 -15.69 18.63 20.56
C GLU A 15 -16.27 17.61 19.56
N ILE A 16 -15.93 17.77 18.28
CA ILE A 16 -16.37 16.85 17.23
C ILE A 16 -15.48 15.61 17.25
N MET A 17 -16.09 14.43 17.39
CA MET A 17 -15.41 13.14 17.33
C MET A 17 -15.99 12.27 16.22
N ILE A 18 -15.12 11.70 15.38
CA ILE A 18 -15.51 10.73 14.35
C ILE A 18 -15.48 9.32 14.97
N ASN A 19 -16.66 8.78 15.32
CA ASN A 19 -16.78 7.42 15.81
C ASN A 19 -16.98 6.42 14.65
N GLN A 20 -15.90 5.75 14.25
CA GLN A 20 -15.92 4.76 13.17
C GLN A 20 -16.54 3.41 13.55
N SER A 21 -16.90 3.19 14.83
CA SER A 21 -17.42 1.89 15.29
C SER A 21 -18.39 2.06 16.47
N PRO A 22 -19.57 2.68 16.27
CA PRO A 22 -20.52 2.98 17.35
C PRO A 22 -20.95 1.73 18.14
N LEU A 23 -21.30 0.64 17.44
CA LEU A 23 -21.70 -0.62 18.06
C LEU A 23 -20.58 -1.28 18.88
N TYR A 24 -19.31 -1.05 18.50
CA TYR A 24 -18.18 -1.55 19.28
C TYR A 24 -18.13 -0.88 20.65
N PHE A 25 -18.22 0.46 20.70
CA PHE A 25 -18.16 1.20 21.97
C PHE A 25 -19.38 0.93 22.86
N GLU A 26 -20.56 0.77 22.28
CA GLU A 26 -21.77 0.37 23.02
C GLU A 26 -21.57 -1.00 23.72
N ARG A 27 -21.10 -2.00 22.96
CA ARG A 27 -20.83 -3.34 23.48
C ARG A 27 -19.63 -3.35 24.44
N LEU A 28 -18.62 -2.54 24.18
CA LEU A 28 -17.44 -2.41 25.05
C LEU A 28 -17.85 -1.94 26.45
N THR A 29 -18.74 -0.94 26.55
CA THR A 29 -19.28 -0.48 27.84
C THR A 29 -19.92 -1.63 28.61
N THR A 30 -20.72 -2.46 27.93
CA THR A 30 -21.33 -3.65 28.55
C THR A 30 -20.28 -4.64 29.05
N VAL A 31 -19.23 -4.92 28.26
CA VAL A 31 -18.13 -5.80 28.66
C VAL A 31 -17.39 -5.23 29.86
N LEU A 32 -17.04 -3.95 29.85
CA LEU A 32 -16.29 -3.29 30.91
C LEU A 32 -17.06 -3.23 32.23
N THR A 33 -18.36 -2.94 32.19
CA THR A 33 -19.22 -2.91 33.39
C THR A 33 -19.37 -4.29 34.02
N ASN A 34 -19.42 -5.35 33.21
CA ASN A 34 -19.64 -6.72 33.69
C ASN A 34 -18.34 -7.49 33.99
N THR A 35 -17.17 -6.93 33.67
CA THR A 35 -15.88 -7.60 33.88
C THR A 35 -15.22 -7.11 35.17
N PRO A 36 -14.71 -8.01 36.05
CA PRO A 36 -13.99 -7.59 37.24
C PRO A 36 -12.83 -6.64 36.91
N LYS A 37 -12.69 -5.55 37.69
CA LYS A 37 -11.66 -4.52 37.48
C LYS A 37 -10.24 -5.10 37.36
N ARG A 38 -9.92 -6.13 38.15
CA ARG A 38 -8.62 -6.83 38.08
C ARG A 38 -8.39 -7.49 36.72
N THR A 39 -9.41 -8.10 36.12
CA THR A 39 -9.33 -8.72 34.79
C THR A 39 -9.08 -7.65 33.71
N VAL A 40 -9.78 -6.52 33.78
CA VAL A 40 -9.55 -5.38 32.87
C VAL A 40 -8.12 -4.85 33.01
N ALA A 41 -7.65 -4.64 34.25
CA ALA A 41 -6.29 -4.18 34.50
C ALA A 41 -5.23 -5.17 33.97
N ASN A 42 -5.41 -6.47 34.20
CA ASN A 42 -4.52 -7.52 33.68
C ASN A 42 -4.48 -7.49 32.14
N TYR A 43 -5.62 -7.31 31.48
CA TYR A 43 -5.67 -7.19 30.02
C TYR A 43 -4.89 -5.96 29.54
N LEU A 44 -5.11 -4.78 30.12
CA LEU A 44 -4.40 -3.56 29.73
C LEU A 44 -2.89 -3.67 29.94
N ILE A 45 -2.45 -4.19 31.09
CA ILE A 45 -1.03 -4.45 31.37
C ILE A 45 -0.45 -5.47 30.37
N TRP A 46 -1.20 -6.52 30.04
CA TRP A 46 -0.77 -7.50 29.05
C TRP A 46 -0.59 -6.88 27.65
N ARG A 47 -1.48 -5.98 27.23
CA ARG A 47 -1.32 -5.24 25.97
C ARG A 47 -0.04 -4.41 25.95
N PHE A 48 0.28 -3.76 27.07
CA PHE A 48 1.53 -3.01 27.21
C PHE A 48 2.78 -3.93 27.20
N ILE A 49 2.73 -5.07 27.90
CA ILE A 49 3.83 -6.05 27.88
C ILE A 49 4.07 -6.58 26.46
N ILE A 50 3.02 -6.90 25.71
CA ILE A 50 3.15 -7.33 24.32
C ILE A 50 3.76 -6.23 23.44
N PHE A 51 3.38 -4.97 23.65
CA PHE A 51 4.00 -3.84 22.96
C PHE A 51 5.51 -3.79 23.24
N VAL A 52 5.92 -3.81 24.52
CA VAL A 52 7.34 -3.77 24.92
C VAL A 52 8.12 -4.98 24.40
N LEU A 53 7.54 -6.17 24.37
CA LEU A 53 8.21 -7.36 23.82
C LEU A 53 8.54 -7.18 22.34
N LYS A 54 7.65 -6.55 21.57
CA LYS A 54 7.82 -6.36 20.12
C LYS A 54 8.89 -5.33 19.77
N THR A 55 9.22 -4.40 20.66
CA THR A 55 10.30 -3.43 20.43
C THR A 55 11.69 -4.04 20.55
N SER A 56 11.78 -5.31 20.99
CA SER A 56 13.03 -6.04 21.18
C SER A 56 14.01 -5.39 22.16
N ALA A 57 13.48 -4.56 23.07
CA ALA A 57 14.24 -3.80 24.05
C ALA A 57 14.64 -4.59 25.30
N LEU A 58 14.00 -5.74 25.51
CA LEU A 58 14.24 -6.58 26.66
C LEU A 58 15.37 -7.60 26.40
N GLY A 59 15.89 -8.17 27.48
CA GLY A 59 16.93 -9.19 27.42
C GLY A 59 16.49 -10.48 26.74
N GLU A 60 17.47 -11.31 26.37
CA GLU A 60 17.33 -12.53 25.57
C GLU A 60 16.21 -13.47 26.04
N LYS A 61 16.02 -13.63 27.35
CA LYS A 61 14.94 -14.44 27.93
C LYS A 61 13.56 -14.06 27.38
N TYR A 62 13.28 -12.77 27.27
CA TYR A 62 11.98 -12.26 26.80
C TYR A 62 11.85 -12.36 25.28
N MET A 63 12.94 -12.15 24.57
CA MET A 63 13.02 -12.33 23.12
C MET A 63 12.70 -13.78 22.71
N ASN A 64 13.29 -14.75 23.41
CA ASN A 64 13.02 -16.17 23.20
C ASN A 64 11.54 -16.55 23.40
N LEU A 65 10.83 -15.90 24.34
CA LEU A 65 9.39 -16.10 24.53
C LEU A 65 8.59 -15.61 23.32
N LEU A 66 8.90 -14.42 22.80
CA LEU A 66 8.26 -13.87 21.61
C LEU A 66 8.55 -14.75 20.38
N THR A 67 9.76 -15.27 20.25
CA THR A 67 10.16 -16.16 19.16
C THR A 67 9.42 -17.48 19.20
N ASN A 68 9.28 -18.09 20.37
CA ASN A 68 8.45 -19.29 20.53
C ASN A 68 6.99 -19.02 20.18
N TYR A 69 6.44 -17.88 20.58
CA TYR A 69 5.09 -17.47 20.20
C TYR A 69 4.93 -17.29 18.69
N ASN A 70 5.87 -16.58 18.04
CA ASN A 70 5.85 -16.36 16.59
C ASN A 70 6.09 -17.65 15.80
N LYS A 71 6.87 -18.60 16.33
CA LYS A 71 7.04 -19.92 15.72
C LYS A 71 5.70 -20.66 15.64
N VAL A 72 4.86 -20.57 16.68
CA VAL A 72 3.53 -21.18 16.67
C VAL A 72 2.59 -20.46 15.70
N LEU A 73 2.61 -19.13 15.67
CA LEU A 73 1.68 -18.37 14.82
C LEU A 73 2.06 -18.37 13.34
N PHE A 74 3.34 -18.18 13.03
CA PHE A 74 3.83 -17.88 11.69
C PHE A 74 4.79 -18.94 11.17
N GLY A 75 5.13 -19.97 11.95
CA GLY A 75 6.11 -20.98 11.54
C GLY A 75 7.55 -20.48 11.44
N THR A 76 7.86 -19.26 11.93
CA THR A 76 9.22 -18.69 11.86
C THR A 76 10.16 -19.43 12.81
N SER A 77 11.26 -19.96 12.29
CA SER A 77 12.20 -20.82 13.03
C SER A 77 13.29 -20.08 13.80
N SER A 78 13.55 -18.81 13.50
CA SER A 78 14.59 -18.02 14.15
C SER A 78 14.28 -16.53 14.16
N GLU A 79 14.91 -15.80 15.09
CA GLU A 79 14.90 -14.34 15.09
C GLU A 79 15.63 -13.76 13.88
N ARG A 80 15.26 -12.54 13.52
CA ARG A 80 16.06 -11.74 12.60
C ARG A 80 17.36 -11.33 13.31
N ALA A 81 18.46 -11.26 12.56
CA ALA A 81 19.73 -10.77 13.09
C ALA A 81 19.55 -9.40 13.78
N ARG A 82 20.20 -9.21 14.94
CA ARG A 82 20.01 -8.02 15.80
C ARG A 82 20.17 -6.70 15.03
N PHE A 83 21.16 -6.60 14.15
CA PHE A 83 21.37 -5.39 13.33
C PHE A 83 20.20 -5.07 12.40
N ARG A 84 19.44 -6.08 11.92
CA ARG A 84 18.23 -5.87 11.11
C ARG A 84 17.07 -5.36 11.95
N ILE A 85 16.95 -5.83 13.18
CA ILE A 85 15.96 -5.33 14.15
C ILE A 85 16.26 -3.87 14.46
N CYS A 86 17.50 -3.56 14.86
CA CYS A 86 17.92 -2.19 15.15
C CYS A 86 17.79 -1.28 13.92
N GLY A 87 18.26 -1.73 12.75
CA GLY A 87 18.13 -0.97 11.50
C GLY A 87 16.68 -0.65 11.16
N SER A 88 15.78 -1.65 11.21
CA SER A 88 14.35 -1.43 10.96
C SER A 88 13.71 -0.49 11.97
N TYR A 89 14.07 -0.58 13.25
CA TYR A 89 13.56 0.32 14.28
C TYR A 89 14.03 1.76 14.03
N THR A 90 15.33 1.96 13.81
CA THR A 90 15.90 3.28 13.53
C THR A 90 15.32 3.89 12.26
N THR A 91 15.10 3.11 11.19
CA THR A 91 14.42 3.58 9.97
C THR A 91 13.00 4.06 10.24
N ASN A 92 12.25 3.42 11.15
CA ASN A 92 10.88 3.83 11.45
C ASN A 92 10.83 5.12 12.29
N VAL A 93 11.74 5.25 13.26
CA VAL A 93 11.81 6.39 14.18
C VAL A 93 12.41 7.61 13.50
N LEU A 94 13.58 7.45 12.89
CA LEU A 94 14.38 8.53 12.28
C LEU A 94 14.26 8.51 10.75
N ARG A 95 13.03 8.40 10.26
CA ARG A 95 12.70 8.07 8.86
C ARG A 95 13.37 8.92 7.80
N LEU A 96 13.42 10.23 8.00
CA LEU A 96 14.05 11.17 7.05
C LEU A 96 15.57 11.25 7.25
N ALA A 97 16.08 11.11 8.48
CA ALA A 97 17.53 11.11 8.70
C ALA A 97 18.18 9.86 8.07
N VAL A 98 17.64 8.67 8.34
CA VAL A 98 18.09 7.43 7.69
C VAL A 98 17.77 7.45 6.20
N GLY A 99 16.63 8.03 5.81
CA GLY A 99 16.25 8.22 4.42
C GLY A 99 17.27 9.03 3.64
N ARG A 100 17.82 10.10 4.23
CA ARG A 100 18.89 10.92 3.64
C ARG A 100 20.12 10.09 3.32
N MET A 101 20.60 9.35 4.32
CA MET A 101 21.76 8.46 4.17
C MET A 101 21.51 7.41 3.08
N PHE A 102 20.28 6.89 2.98
CA PHE A 102 19.92 5.92 1.95
C PHE A 102 19.98 6.53 0.55
N ILE A 103 19.37 7.71 0.33
CA ILE A 103 19.30 8.32 -1.01
C ILE A 103 20.67 8.76 -1.52
N GLU A 104 21.54 9.27 -0.64
CA GLU A 104 22.90 9.70 -1.00
C GLU A 104 23.75 8.55 -1.55
N ASN A 105 23.48 7.32 -1.12
CA ASN A 105 24.27 6.14 -1.47
C ASN A 105 23.60 5.20 -2.49
N ASN A 106 22.28 5.23 -2.62
CA ASN A 106 21.53 4.18 -3.33
C ASN A 106 20.49 4.71 -4.33
N PHE A 107 20.29 6.03 -4.46
CA PHE A 107 19.24 6.57 -5.32
C PHE A 107 19.78 7.57 -6.34
N ASP A 108 19.54 7.30 -7.62
CA ASP A 108 19.85 8.20 -8.71
C ASP A 108 18.71 9.24 -8.89
N PRO A 109 18.98 10.55 -8.75
CA PRO A 109 17.97 11.60 -8.95
C PRO A 109 17.25 11.55 -10.29
N ASP A 110 17.86 11.04 -11.37
CA ASP A 110 17.20 10.89 -12.67
C ASP A 110 16.01 9.92 -12.61
N SER A 111 16.06 8.95 -11.69
CA SER A 111 14.97 7.98 -11.47
C SER A 111 13.68 8.68 -11.01
N LYS A 112 13.81 9.79 -10.27
CA LYS A 112 12.68 10.62 -9.84
C LYS A 112 12.00 11.29 -11.04
N ILE A 113 12.76 11.77 -12.01
CA ILE A 113 12.23 12.39 -13.23
C ILE A 113 11.49 11.35 -14.08
N ILE A 114 12.14 10.20 -14.33
CA ILE A 114 11.54 9.12 -15.14
C ILE A 114 10.23 8.62 -14.51
N GLY A 115 10.20 8.43 -13.19
CA GLY A 115 9.00 7.98 -12.51
C GLY A 115 7.85 9.01 -12.55
N LEU A 116 8.14 10.31 -12.48
CA LEU A 116 7.12 11.36 -12.65
C LEU A 116 6.51 11.34 -14.05
N ASP A 117 7.33 11.12 -15.08
CA ASP A 117 6.82 11.02 -16.45
C ASP A 117 5.99 9.76 -16.67
N MET A 118 6.40 8.62 -16.10
CA MET A 118 5.59 7.41 -16.11
C MET A 118 4.24 7.60 -15.41
N ILE A 119 4.19 8.33 -14.29
CA ILE A 119 2.90 8.65 -13.63
C ILE A 119 1.96 9.40 -14.59
N LYS A 120 2.47 10.40 -15.33
CA LYS A 120 1.64 11.13 -16.31
C LYS A 120 1.16 10.20 -17.43
N GLU A 121 2.04 9.34 -17.95
CA GLU A 121 1.68 8.36 -18.98
C GLU A 121 0.57 7.40 -18.50
N LEU A 122 0.64 6.97 -17.24
CA LEU A 122 -0.35 6.11 -16.61
C LEU A 122 -1.68 6.84 -16.33
N GLN A 123 -1.64 8.11 -15.92
CA GLN A 123 -2.84 8.94 -15.75
C GLN A 123 -3.58 9.11 -17.09
N VAL A 124 -2.84 9.36 -18.18
CA VAL A 124 -3.42 9.43 -19.53
C VAL A 124 -4.03 8.08 -19.93
N ALA A 125 -3.33 6.97 -19.69
CA ALA A 125 -3.87 5.64 -19.97
C ALA A 125 -5.14 5.34 -19.17
N PHE A 126 -5.22 5.77 -17.90
CA PHE A 126 -6.44 5.64 -17.11
C PHE A 126 -7.60 6.45 -17.69
N ASP A 127 -7.36 7.69 -18.12
CA ASP A 127 -8.38 8.53 -18.76
C ASP A 127 -8.89 7.95 -20.09
N GLU A 128 -8.03 7.29 -20.86
CA GLU A 128 -8.42 6.54 -22.06
C GLU A 128 -9.28 5.32 -21.71
N LEU A 129 -8.89 4.57 -20.68
CA LEU A 129 -9.66 3.41 -20.22
C LEU A 129 -11.04 3.80 -19.69
N LEU A 130 -11.15 4.96 -19.02
CA LEU A 130 -12.43 5.52 -18.58
C LEU A 130 -13.38 5.79 -19.75
N GLU A 131 -12.87 6.26 -20.90
CA GLU A 131 -13.70 6.48 -22.09
C GLU A 131 -14.24 5.16 -22.64
N ASP A 132 -13.40 4.13 -22.65
CA ASP A 132 -13.71 2.78 -23.12
C ASP A 132 -14.74 2.05 -22.21
N LEU A 133 -15.06 2.58 -21.02
CA LEU A 133 -16.02 1.94 -20.09
C LEU A 133 -17.46 2.02 -20.59
N ASP A 134 -18.12 0.85 -20.65
CA ASP A 134 -19.51 0.69 -21.07
C ASP A 134 -20.53 0.88 -19.93
N TRP A 135 -20.06 0.87 -18.67
CA TRP A 135 -20.92 0.80 -17.50
C TRP A 135 -21.04 2.12 -16.73
N MET A 136 -20.20 3.11 -17.01
CA MET A 136 -20.23 4.41 -16.34
C MET A 136 -20.84 5.48 -17.26
N ASP A 137 -21.72 6.33 -16.74
CA ASP A 137 -22.29 7.45 -17.50
C ASP A 137 -21.27 8.57 -17.74
N ASP A 138 -21.45 9.32 -18.84
CA ASP A 138 -20.52 10.38 -19.25
C ASP A 138 -20.28 11.46 -18.18
N PRO A 139 -21.31 11.97 -17.46
CA PRO A 139 -21.08 12.90 -16.34
C PRO A 139 -20.17 12.32 -15.26
N THR A 140 -20.36 11.05 -14.89
CA THR A 140 -19.52 10.37 -13.89
C THR A 140 -18.10 10.14 -14.43
N LYS A 141 -17.92 9.84 -15.72
CA LYS A 141 -16.60 9.75 -16.35
C LYS A 141 -15.85 11.08 -16.27
N VAL A 142 -16.51 12.21 -16.53
CA VAL A 142 -15.89 13.55 -16.46
C VAL A 142 -15.33 13.84 -15.07
N VAL A 143 -16.12 13.59 -14.01
CA VAL A 143 -15.65 13.83 -12.63
C VAL A 143 -14.60 12.82 -12.18
N ALA A 144 -14.61 11.59 -12.71
CA ALA A 144 -13.56 10.60 -12.48
C ALA A 144 -12.21 11.04 -13.09
N LYS A 145 -12.22 11.56 -14.32
CA LYS A 145 -11.05 12.17 -14.96
C LYS A 145 -10.54 13.38 -14.20
N GLU A 146 -11.45 14.22 -13.71
CA GLU A 146 -11.07 15.36 -12.89
C GLU A 146 -10.36 14.89 -11.61
N LYS A 147 -10.90 13.88 -10.91
CA LYS A 147 -10.24 13.28 -9.76
C LYS A 147 -8.85 12.72 -10.10
N ASN A 148 -8.73 11.99 -11.21
CA ASN A 148 -7.45 11.42 -11.67
C ASN A 148 -6.41 12.51 -11.89
N SER A 149 -6.79 13.62 -12.54
CA SER A 149 -5.88 14.76 -12.79
C SER A 149 -5.41 15.47 -11.52
N TYR A 150 -6.16 15.35 -10.41
CA TYR A 150 -5.84 15.91 -9.10
C TYR A 150 -5.03 14.96 -8.21
N ILE A 151 -4.74 13.73 -8.66
CA ILE A 151 -3.88 12.81 -7.91
C ILE A 151 -2.48 13.41 -7.83
N ALA A 152 -2.06 13.79 -6.62
CA ALA A 152 -0.74 14.38 -6.39
C ALA A 152 0.33 13.28 -6.27
N PRO A 153 1.43 13.32 -7.03
CA PRO A 153 2.50 12.35 -6.90
C PRO A 153 3.57 12.77 -5.87
N LYS A 154 3.99 11.82 -5.03
CA LYS A 154 5.20 11.90 -4.20
C LYS A 154 6.16 10.79 -4.62
N ILE A 155 7.39 11.15 -4.99
CA ILE A 155 8.34 10.19 -5.54
C ILE A 155 9.75 10.35 -4.97
N GLY A 156 10.38 9.23 -4.63
CA GLY A 156 11.73 9.16 -4.08
C GLY A 156 11.77 9.63 -2.62
N TYR A 157 11.78 10.95 -2.43
CA TYR A 157 11.99 11.63 -1.16
C TYR A 157 11.48 13.10 -1.21
N PRO A 158 11.17 13.72 -0.04
CA PRO A 158 10.88 15.16 0.05
C PRO A 158 12.15 15.98 -0.15
N GLU A 159 12.10 17.14 -0.79
CA GLU A 159 13.30 17.95 -1.04
C GLU A 159 13.92 18.49 0.25
N GLU A 160 13.10 18.73 1.27
CA GLU A 160 13.47 19.19 2.62
C GLU A 160 14.45 18.23 3.31
N ILE A 161 14.53 16.96 2.87
CA ILE A 161 15.47 15.97 3.41
C ILE A 161 16.94 16.40 3.27
N LYS A 162 17.23 17.27 2.29
CA LYS A 162 18.58 17.80 2.02
C LYS A 162 18.94 18.99 2.91
N ASN A 163 17.97 19.52 3.67
CA ASN A 163 18.18 20.66 4.55
C ASN A 163 18.52 20.16 5.97
N ASP A 164 19.74 20.44 6.44
CA ASP A 164 20.23 20.03 7.75
C ASP A 164 19.37 20.58 8.88
N THR A 165 19.04 21.88 8.83
CA THR A 165 18.21 22.55 9.83
C THR A 165 16.83 21.93 9.93
N TYR A 166 16.22 21.55 8.80
CA TYR A 166 14.92 20.86 8.80
C TYR A 166 14.98 19.50 9.51
N ILE A 167 16.04 18.70 9.25
CA ILE A 167 16.22 17.40 9.89
C ILE A 167 16.48 17.56 11.40
N GLU A 168 17.31 18.53 11.80
CA GLU A 168 17.59 18.82 13.22
C GLU A 168 16.32 19.27 13.96
N GLU A 169 15.53 20.16 13.39
CA GLU A 169 14.27 20.63 13.98
C GLU A 169 13.25 19.49 14.12
N LEU A 170 13.14 18.63 13.10
CA LEU A 170 12.20 17.51 13.08
C LEU A 170 12.44 16.52 14.24
N TYR A 171 13.70 16.31 14.62
CA TYR A 171 14.08 15.39 15.69
C TYR A 171 14.54 16.07 16.98
N SER A 172 14.42 17.39 17.09
CA SER A 172 14.90 18.21 18.23
C SER A 172 14.35 17.80 19.61
N LYS A 173 13.19 17.13 19.65
CA LYS A 173 12.56 16.65 20.89
C LYS A 173 12.98 15.23 21.30
N LEU A 174 13.81 14.57 20.49
CA LEU A 174 14.30 13.23 20.75
C LEU A 174 15.73 13.30 21.26
N GLU A 175 15.89 13.03 22.56
CA GLU A 175 17.20 12.87 23.20
C GLU A 175 17.38 11.38 23.52
N PHE A 176 18.45 10.80 22.98
CA PHE A 176 18.75 9.38 23.15
C PHE A 176 20.00 9.18 24.01
N ASP A 177 19.99 8.15 24.86
CA ASP A 177 21.15 7.71 25.63
C ASP A 177 21.43 6.20 25.42
N GLU A 178 22.30 5.61 26.24
CA GLU A 178 22.62 4.18 26.16
C GLU A 178 21.47 3.27 26.61
N ASN A 179 20.46 3.81 27.32
CA ASN A 179 19.30 3.07 27.79
C ASN A 179 18.23 2.96 26.69
N PHE A 180 18.38 1.93 25.86
CA PHE A 180 17.48 1.68 24.74
C PHE A 180 15.99 1.56 25.12
N PHE A 181 15.67 1.08 26.33
CA PHE A 181 14.27 0.99 26.77
C PHE A 181 13.67 2.37 27.00
N GLU A 182 14.40 3.28 27.65
CA GLU A 182 13.96 4.66 27.85
C GLU A 182 13.86 5.41 26.51
N ASN A 183 14.80 5.18 25.59
CA ASN A 183 14.73 5.73 24.23
C ASN A 183 13.42 5.38 23.52
N ILE A 184 12.93 4.14 23.67
CA ILE A 184 11.63 3.72 23.13
C ILE A 184 10.49 4.50 23.78
N LEU A 185 10.49 4.63 25.10
CA LEU A 185 9.42 5.36 25.81
C LEU A 185 9.38 6.84 25.42
N ILE A 186 10.55 7.46 25.20
CA ILE A 186 10.67 8.84 24.70
C ILE A 186 10.05 8.95 23.30
N VAL A 187 10.37 8.03 22.39
CA VAL A 187 9.83 8.02 21.02
C VAL A 187 8.30 7.88 21.02
N GLU A 188 7.76 6.93 21.77
CA GLU A 188 6.30 6.72 21.84
C GLU A 188 5.58 7.94 22.44
N ARG A 189 6.16 8.53 23.49
CA ARG A 189 5.62 9.73 24.13
C ARG A 189 5.61 10.91 23.16
N GLU A 190 6.73 11.18 22.48
CA GLU A 190 6.80 12.31 21.55
C GLU A 190 5.94 12.07 20.31
N SER A 191 5.83 10.83 19.81
CA SER A 191 4.90 10.50 18.73
C SER A 191 3.44 10.75 19.13
N TYR A 192 3.05 10.39 20.35
CA TYR A 192 1.72 10.70 20.89
C TYR A 192 1.48 12.21 20.96
N TYR A 193 2.43 12.99 21.50
CA TYR A 193 2.28 14.44 21.59
C TYR A 193 2.33 15.15 20.23
N GLU A 194 3.13 14.68 19.28
CA GLU A 194 3.12 15.19 17.91
C GLU A 194 1.72 15.05 17.31
N ASN A 195 1.11 13.85 17.38
CA ASN A 195 -0.24 13.62 16.87
C ASN A 195 -1.29 14.52 17.53
N LEU A 196 -1.21 14.75 18.84
CA LEU A 196 -2.13 15.66 19.53
C LEU A 196 -1.95 17.12 19.10
N ARG A 197 -0.73 17.58 18.83
CA ARG A 197 -0.44 18.95 18.37
C ARG A 197 -1.01 19.24 16.99
N GLU A 198 -1.30 18.22 16.17
CA GLU A 198 -1.88 18.39 14.84
C GLU A 198 -3.38 18.72 14.87
N LEU A 199 -4.09 18.47 15.99
CA LEU A 199 -5.55 18.59 16.08
C LEU A 199 -6.10 19.97 15.69
N ARG A 200 -5.36 21.05 15.95
CA ARG A 200 -5.77 22.44 15.67
C ARG A 200 -5.00 23.07 14.50
N LYS A 201 -4.18 22.29 13.80
CA LYS A 201 -3.41 22.75 12.65
C LYS A 201 -4.13 22.39 11.35
N PRO A 202 -3.92 23.16 10.29
CA PRO A 202 -4.31 22.70 8.95
C PRO A 202 -3.53 21.44 8.59
N ILE A 203 -4.14 20.60 7.75
CA ILE A 203 -3.47 19.41 7.21
C ILE A 203 -2.31 19.85 6.32
N ASP A 204 -1.10 19.39 6.65
CA ASP A 204 0.06 19.50 5.78
C ASP A 204 0.04 18.37 4.73
N LYS A 205 -0.30 18.72 3.49
CA LYS A 205 -0.34 17.79 2.35
C LYS A 205 1.06 17.41 1.85
N GLU A 206 2.08 18.20 2.18
CA GLU A 206 3.47 17.94 1.80
C GLU A 206 4.17 17.00 2.79
N LYS A 207 3.68 16.86 4.04
CA LYS A 207 4.24 15.95 5.05
C LYS A 207 4.50 14.54 4.50
N TRP A 208 5.72 14.04 4.71
CA TRP A 208 6.12 12.66 4.39
C TRP A 208 6.09 11.79 5.64
N SER A 209 5.16 10.84 5.69
CA SER A 209 5.03 9.87 6.79
C SER A 209 5.81 8.58 6.57
N ILE A 210 6.31 8.34 5.35
CA ILE A 210 7.00 7.12 4.94
C ILE A 210 8.49 7.38 4.76
N ALA A 211 9.33 6.48 5.26
CA ALA A 211 10.78 6.56 5.04
C ALA A 211 11.11 6.38 3.55
N PRO A 212 11.98 7.21 2.95
CA PRO A 212 12.44 7.05 1.57
C PRO A 212 13.02 5.66 1.24
N SER A 213 13.60 4.97 2.22
CA SER A 213 14.15 3.62 2.07
C SER A 213 13.10 2.49 2.05
N THR A 214 11.81 2.82 2.20
CA THR A 214 10.72 1.83 2.22
C THR A 214 10.54 1.20 0.83
N VAL A 215 10.47 -0.13 0.77
CA VAL A 215 10.14 -0.87 -0.46
C VAL A 215 8.63 -1.15 -0.47
N ASN A 216 7.85 -0.15 -0.85
CA ASN A 216 6.39 -0.24 -1.01
C ASN A 216 5.85 0.95 -1.82
N ALA A 217 4.55 0.98 -2.11
CA ALA A 217 3.85 2.16 -2.63
C ALA A 217 2.52 2.35 -1.90
N PHE A 218 1.93 3.54 -1.99
CA PHE A 218 0.73 3.89 -1.24
C PHE A 218 -0.16 4.92 -1.94
N TYR A 219 -1.47 4.75 -1.81
CA TYR A 219 -2.48 5.78 -2.06
C TYR A 219 -3.07 6.28 -0.74
N ASN A 220 -3.16 7.60 -0.60
CA ASN A 220 -3.85 8.25 0.52
C ASN A 220 -5.14 8.94 0.03
N PRO A 221 -6.33 8.43 0.37
CA PRO A 221 -7.60 9.01 -0.07
C PRO A 221 -7.85 10.41 0.49
N LEU A 222 -7.36 10.72 1.70
CA LEU A 222 -7.59 12.03 2.35
C LEU A 222 -6.80 13.17 1.68
N ASN A 223 -5.69 12.83 1.03
CA ASN A 223 -4.87 13.80 0.30
C ASN A 223 -5.01 13.67 -1.22
N ASN A 224 -5.76 12.67 -1.71
CA ASN A 224 -5.77 12.23 -3.10
C ASN A 224 -4.34 12.14 -3.67
N GLN A 225 -3.48 11.35 -3.02
CA GLN A 225 -2.04 11.36 -3.25
C GLN A 225 -1.49 9.94 -3.40
N ILE A 226 -0.60 9.74 -4.36
CA ILE A 226 0.18 8.51 -4.54
C ILE A 226 1.63 8.73 -4.10
N LEU A 227 2.23 7.76 -3.42
CA LEU A 227 3.58 7.86 -2.85
C LEU A 227 4.43 6.64 -3.21
N PHE A 228 5.56 6.89 -3.87
CA PHE A 228 6.57 5.89 -4.25
C PHE A 228 7.92 6.28 -3.61
N PRO A 229 8.32 5.70 -2.48
CA PRO A 229 9.61 5.97 -1.85
C PRO A 229 10.77 5.53 -2.76
N ALA A 230 11.96 6.09 -2.56
CA ALA A 230 13.16 5.72 -3.31
C ALA A 230 13.44 4.20 -3.27
N GLY A 231 13.10 3.55 -2.16
CA GLY A 231 13.29 2.12 -1.96
C GLY A 231 12.51 1.20 -2.92
N ILE A 232 11.39 1.62 -3.52
CA ILE A 232 10.70 0.78 -4.53
C ILE A 232 11.24 1.00 -5.96
N LEU A 233 11.95 2.10 -6.20
CA LEU A 233 12.48 2.48 -7.51
C LEU A 233 13.81 1.76 -7.81
N GLN A 234 13.77 0.44 -7.77
CA GLN A 234 14.92 -0.44 -8.02
C GLN A 234 14.45 -1.75 -8.69
N PRO A 235 15.37 -2.56 -9.26
CA PRO A 235 15.03 -3.87 -9.78
C PRO A 235 14.32 -4.78 -8.76
N PRO A 236 13.34 -5.60 -9.19
CA PRO A 236 12.84 -5.77 -10.55
C PRO A 236 11.74 -4.75 -10.96
N PHE A 237 11.32 -3.85 -10.06
CA PHE A 237 10.27 -2.87 -10.36
C PHE A 237 10.73 -1.84 -11.40
N PHE A 238 11.92 -1.28 -11.20
CA PHE A 238 12.40 -0.17 -12.01
C PHE A 238 13.90 -0.24 -12.25
N SER A 239 14.32 0.09 -13.46
CA SER A 239 15.68 0.55 -13.75
C SER A 239 15.66 1.50 -14.93
N LYS A 240 16.46 2.57 -14.87
CA LYS A 240 16.65 3.49 -16.01
C LYS A 240 17.22 2.80 -17.24
N THR A 241 17.86 1.64 -17.08
CA THR A 241 18.47 0.85 -18.16
C THR A 241 17.63 -0.31 -18.66
N TYR A 242 16.48 -0.59 -18.02
CA TYR A 242 15.59 -1.65 -18.47
C TYR A 242 14.84 -1.25 -19.74
N PRO A 243 14.52 -2.22 -20.63
CA PRO A 243 13.47 -2.03 -21.61
C PRO A 243 12.19 -1.52 -20.94
N LYS A 244 11.47 -0.63 -21.62
CA LYS A 244 10.21 -0.06 -21.16
C LYS A 244 9.16 -1.12 -20.90
N SER A 245 9.12 -2.21 -21.66
CA SER A 245 8.28 -3.37 -21.32
C SER A 245 8.45 -3.85 -19.87
N LEU A 246 9.67 -3.93 -19.36
CA LEU A 246 9.92 -4.32 -17.97
C LEU A 246 9.55 -3.20 -16.99
N ASN A 247 9.92 -1.94 -17.27
CA ASN A 247 9.55 -0.83 -16.38
C ASN A 247 8.03 -0.65 -16.27
N PHE A 248 7.29 -0.74 -17.38
CA PHE A 248 5.83 -0.71 -17.35
C PHE A 248 5.23 -1.96 -16.70
N GLY A 249 5.78 -3.16 -16.95
CA GLY A 249 5.35 -4.39 -16.29
C GLY A 249 5.73 -4.47 -14.80
N GLY A 250 6.68 -3.65 -14.37
CA GLY A 250 7.18 -3.50 -13.02
C GLY A 250 6.52 -2.33 -12.31
N ILE A 251 7.26 -1.22 -12.18
CA ILE A 251 6.80 -0.01 -11.50
C ILE A 251 5.57 0.61 -12.17
N GLY A 252 5.37 0.45 -13.48
CA GLY A 252 4.17 0.92 -14.16
C GLY A 252 2.89 0.25 -13.64
N VAL A 253 2.92 -1.06 -13.39
CA VAL A 253 1.80 -1.78 -12.76
C VAL A 253 1.56 -1.27 -11.35
N VAL A 254 2.62 -1.04 -10.57
CA VAL A 254 2.49 -0.49 -9.21
C VAL A 254 1.93 0.94 -9.25
N ILE A 255 2.34 1.77 -10.21
CA ILE A 255 1.76 3.12 -10.39
C ILE A 255 0.28 3.04 -10.73
N GLY A 256 -0.09 2.19 -11.69
CA GLY A 256 -1.49 1.97 -12.04
C GLY A 256 -2.31 1.41 -10.86
N HIS A 257 -1.71 0.55 -10.02
CA HIS A 257 -2.33 0.03 -8.79
C HIS A 257 -2.70 1.17 -7.84
N GLU A 258 -1.75 2.06 -7.53
CA GLU A 258 -2.00 3.18 -6.62
C GLU A 258 -2.96 4.24 -7.21
N ILE A 259 -2.95 4.46 -8.53
CA ILE A 259 -3.96 5.31 -9.19
C ILE A 259 -5.34 4.68 -9.03
N THR A 260 -5.46 3.37 -9.23
CA THR A 260 -6.72 2.63 -9.13
C THR A 260 -7.29 2.63 -7.72
N HIS A 261 -6.45 2.67 -6.68
CA HIS A 261 -6.92 2.85 -5.31
C HIS A 261 -7.72 4.15 -5.11
N GLY A 262 -7.54 5.17 -5.95
CA GLY A 262 -8.42 6.34 -5.99
C GLY A 262 -9.86 6.03 -6.40
N PHE A 263 -10.11 4.86 -6.95
CA PHE A 263 -11.39 4.48 -7.55
C PHE A 263 -11.86 3.08 -7.10
N ASP A 264 -11.18 2.44 -6.14
CA ASP A 264 -11.63 1.16 -5.58
C ASP A 264 -12.91 1.29 -4.71
N ASP A 265 -13.27 0.24 -3.98
CA ASP A 265 -14.48 0.22 -3.15
C ASP A 265 -14.51 1.31 -2.06
N ARG A 266 -13.34 1.80 -1.64
CA ARG A 266 -13.16 2.84 -0.61
C ARG A 266 -12.77 4.17 -1.21
N GLY A 267 -11.75 4.21 -2.06
CA GLY A 267 -11.23 5.42 -2.68
C GLY A 267 -12.28 6.16 -3.49
N ARG A 268 -13.20 5.44 -4.15
CA ARG A 268 -14.34 6.06 -4.86
C ARG A 268 -15.24 6.92 -3.97
N LEU A 269 -15.19 6.74 -2.64
CA LEU A 269 -16.03 7.52 -1.72
C LEU A 269 -15.48 8.93 -1.47
N TYR A 270 -14.25 9.20 -1.91
CA TYR A 270 -13.56 10.47 -1.73
C TYR A 270 -13.54 11.26 -3.04
N ASP A 271 -13.81 12.56 -2.97
CA ASP A 271 -13.68 13.47 -4.12
C ASP A 271 -12.21 13.79 -4.46
N LYS A 272 -11.99 14.66 -5.45
CA LYS A 272 -10.65 15.11 -5.88
C LYS A 272 -9.84 15.85 -4.82
N TYR A 273 -10.50 16.37 -3.77
CA TYR A 273 -9.85 17.09 -2.67
C TYR A 273 -9.56 16.20 -1.45
N GLY A 274 -10.09 14.96 -1.45
CA GLY A 274 -10.00 13.99 -0.38
C GLY A 274 -11.15 14.06 0.64
N ASN A 275 -12.28 14.66 0.29
CA ASN A 275 -13.46 14.71 1.14
C ASN A 275 -14.38 13.52 0.86
N LEU A 276 -14.97 12.94 1.92
CA LEU A 276 -16.03 11.95 1.76
C LEU A 276 -17.26 12.61 1.11
N ALA A 277 -17.57 12.24 -0.13
CA ALA A 277 -18.62 12.88 -0.92
C ALA A 277 -19.33 11.87 -1.83
N LYS A 278 -20.60 12.15 -2.16
CA LYS A 278 -21.33 11.42 -3.20
C LYS A 278 -21.19 12.16 -4.53
N TRP A 279 -20.21 11.75 -5.33
CA TRP A 279 -19.87 12.40 -6.60
C TRP A 279 -20.14 11.51 -7.82
N TRP A 280 -20.74 10.33 -7.62
CA TRP A 280 -21.20 9.44 -8.70
C TRP A 280 -22.72 9.47 -8.82
N SER A 281 -23.22 9.17 -10.02
CA SER A 281 -24.63 8.87 -10.21
C SER A 281 -25.02 7.59 -9.46
N PRO A 282 -26.28 7.44 -9.00
CA PRO A 282 -26.75 6.20 -8.40
C PRO A 282 -26.63 4.98 -9.33
N ASP A 283 -26.78 5.17 -10.65
CA ASP A 283 -26.65 4.11 -11.64
C ASP A 283 -25.20 3.63 -11.76
N ALA A 284 -24.23 4.56 -11.87
CA ALA A 284 -22.82 4.22 -11.86
C ALA A 284 -22.39 3.51 -10.57
N GLU A 285 -22.90 3.93 -9.41
CA GLU A 285 -22.62 3.25 -8.14
C GLU A 285 -23.14 1.80 -8.13
N ASN A 286 -24.36 1.57 -8.64
CA ASN A 286 -24.93 0.22 -8.70
C ASN A 286 -24.18 -0.67 -9.70
N LYS A 287 -23.83 -0.13 -10.87
CA LYS A 287 -23.06 -0.87 -11.88
C LYS A 287 -21.64 -1.20 -11.40
N PHE A 288 -20.98 -0.28 -10.70
CA PHE A 288 -19.69 -0.57 -10.06
C PHE A 288 -19.80 -1.72 -9.06
N LYS A 289 -20.82 -1.71 -8.18
CA LYS A 289 -21.04 -2.83 -7.24
C LYS A 289 -21.20 -4.16 -7.99
N ALA A 290 -21.92 -4.18 -9.11
CA ALA A 290 -22.07 -5.37 -9.94
C ALA A 290 -20.74 -5.82 -10.58
N LYS A 291 -19.92 -4.89 -11.09
CA LYS A 291 -18.59 -5.22 -11.64
C LYS A 291 -17.63 -5.71 -10.54
N ALA A 292 -17.63 -5.07 -9.37
CA ALA A 292 -16.84 -5.47 -8.21
C ALA A 292 -17.26 -6.84 -7.66
N GLN A 293 -18.57 -7.17 -7.72
CA GLN A 293 -19.05 -8.50 -7.33
C GLN A 293 -18.42 -9.62 -8.16
N CYS A 294 -18.16 -9.40 -9.45
CA CYS A 294 -17.41 -10.37 -10.27
C CYS A 294 -16.03 -10.66 -9.68
N ILE A 295 -15.29 -9.62 -9.27
CA ILE A 295 -13.96 -9.76 -8.64
C ILE A 295 -14.09 -10.51 -7.30
N ILE A 296 -15.08 -10.16 -6.48
CA ILE A 296 -15.34 -10.85 -5.21
C ILE A 296 -15.59 -12.34 -5.45
N ASP A 297 -16.44 -12.69 -6.41
CA ASP A 297 -16.81 -14.07 -6.71
C ASP A 297 -15.63 -14.86 -7.28
N GLN A 298 -14.89 -14.27 -8.22
CA GLN A 298 -13.69 -14.88 -8.80
C GLN A 298 -12.66 -15.22 -7.73
N TYR A 299 -12.27 -14.23 -6.91
CA TYR A 299 -11.23 -14.43 -5.91
C TYR A 299 -11.71 -15.31 -4.75
N SER A 300 -13.00 -15.27 -4.40
CA SER A 300 -13.58 -16.19 -3.40
C SER A 300 -13.58 -17.66 -3.86
N ASN A 301 -13.37 -17.93 -5.14
CA ASN A 301 -13.25 -19.29 -5.65
C ASN A 301 -11.82 -19.86 -5.57
N PHE A 302 -10.81 -19.00 -5.40
CA PHE A 302 -9.43 -19.44 -5.22
C PHE A 302 -9.22 -20.10 -3.86
N THR A 303 -8.48 -21.20 -3.85
CA THR A 303 -8.13 -21.96 -2.66
C THR A 303 -6.63 -21.97 -2.49
N VAL A 304 -6.13 -21.48 -1.36
CA VAL A 304 -4.72 -21.60 -0.98
C VAL A 304 -4.46 -23.05 -0.58
N THR A 305 -3.75 -23.78 -1.44
CA THR A 305 -3.62 -25.24 -1.35
C THR A 305 -3.05 -25.69 -0.01
N ASP A 306 -1.99 -25.05 0.46
CA ASP A 306 -1.24 -25.46 1.66
C ASP A 306 -2.05 -25.41 2.96
N ILE A 307 -3.10 -24.59 3.01
CA ILE A 307 -3.97 -24.44 4.20
C ILE A 307 -5.42 -24.83 3.92
N HIS A 308 -5.73 -25.29 2.71
CA HIS A 308 -7.08 -25.64 2.25
C HIS A 308 -8.16 -24.59 2.56
N MET A 309 -7.80 -23.30 2.47
CA MET A 309 -8.73 -22.19 2.72
C MET A 309 -8.99 -21.38 1.46
N LYS A 310 -10.26 -20.96 1.30
CA LYS A 310 -10.64 -20.02 0.26
C LYS A 310 -10.23 -18.60 0.64
N ILE A 311 -9.83 -17.82 -0.36
CA ILE A 311 -9.61 -16.38 -0.17
C ILE A 311 -10.95 -15.71 0.15
N ASN A 312 -10.93 -14.71 1.03
CA ASN A 312 -12.09 -13.86 1.23
C ASN A 312 -12.09 -12.73 0.20
N GLY A 313 -12.82 -12.91 -0.92
CA GLY A 313 -12.88 -11.93 -1.99
C GLY A 313 -13.48 -10.58 -1.57
N VAL A 314 -14.29 -10.52 -0.51
CA VAL A 314 -14.82 -9.26 0.04
C VAL A 314 -13.71 -8.47 0.74
N ASN A 315 -12.89 -9.14 1.55
CA ASN A 315 -11.77 -8.51 2.24
C ASN A 315 -10.68 -8.04 1.26
N THR A 316 -10.49 -8.77 0.16
CA THR A 316 -9.43 -8.48 -0.82
C THR A 316 -9.87 -7.65 -2.01
N GLN A 317 -11.16 -7.27 -2.10
CA GLN A 317 -11.71 -6.63 -3.30
C GLN A 317 -10.96 -5.37 -3.73
N GLY A 318 -10.61 -4.47 -2.80
CA GLY A 318 -9.93 -3.22 -3.13
C GLY A 318 -8.58 -3.45 -3.80
N GLU A 319 -7.77 -4.34 -3.21
CA GLU A 319 -6.46 -4.72 -3.77
C GLU A 319 -6.60 -5.47 -5.09
N ASN A 320 -7.59 -6.35 -5.22
CA ASN A 320 -7.80 -7.09 -6.47
C ASN A 320 -8.29 -6.16 -7.60
N ILE A 321 -9.15 -5.18 -7.29
CA ILE A 321 -9.58 -4.15 -8.25
C ILE A 321 -8.36 -3.33 -8.68
N ALA A 322 -7.49 -2.95 -7.74
CA ALA A 322 -6.28 -2.21 -8.01
C ALA A 322 -5.25 -3.00 -8.84
N ASP A 323 -5.05 -4.29 -8.57
CA ASP A 323 -4.19 -5.17 -9.36
C ASP A 323 -4.65 -5.27 -10.82
N ASN A 324 -5.95 -5.52 -11.03
CA ASN A 324 -6.53 -5.69 -12.36
C ASN A 324 -6.50 -4.38 -13.14
N GLY A 325 -6.91 -3.27 -12.50
CA GLY A 325 -6.88 -1.93 -13.10
C GLY A 325 -5.46 -1.49 -13.42
N GLY A 326 -4.54 -1.66 -12.47
CA GLY A 326 -3.13 -1.27 -12.63
C GLY A 326 -2.41 -2.03 -13.72
N LEU A 327 -2.62 -3.35 -13.84
CA LEU A 327 -2.06 -4.15 -14.93
C LEU A 327 -2.54 -3.67 -16.30
N LYS A 328 -3.85 -3.42 -16.43
CA LYS A 328 -4.47 -2.95 -17.68
C LYS A 328 -4.01 -1.55 -18.06
N GLN A 329 -3.96 -0.63 -17.10
CA GLN A 329 -3.45 0.74 -17.28
C GLN A 329 -1.99 0.74 -17.74
N ALA A 330 -1.14 -0.03 -17.06
CA ALA A 330 0.28 -0.11 -17.39
C ALA A 330 0.52 -0.71 -18.77
N TYR A 331 -0.27 -1.71 -19.18
CA TYR A 331 -0.16 -2.26 -20.52
C TYR A 331 -0.61 -1.25 -21.58
N ARG A 332 -1.73 -0.53 -21.36
CA ARG A 332 -2.18 0.55 -22.25
C ARG A 332 -1.13 1.64 -22.38
N ALA A 333 -0.55 2.10 -21.27
CA ALA A 333 0.51 3.10 -21.26
C ALA A 333 1.77 2.62 -22.02
N TYR A 334 2.16 1.36 -21.84
CA TYR A 334 3.26 0.75 -22.59
C TYR A 334 2.98 0.75 -24.10
N ARG A 335 1.78 0.34 -24.53
CA ARG A 335 1.40 0.34 -25.95
C ARG A 335 1.37 1.76 -26.54
N ASN A 336 0.91 2.75 -25.76
CA ASN A 336 0.96 4.17 -26.15
C ASN A 336 2.39 4.66 -26.31
N TRP A 337 3.28 4.28 -25.40
CA TRP A 337 4.71 4.60 -25.50
C TRP A 337 5.32 4.00 -26.78
N VAL A 338 5.09 2.72 -27.07
CA VAL A 338 5.55 2.05 -28.31
C VAL A 338 5.02 2.76 -29.56
N LYS A 339 3.73 3.14 -29.56
CA LYS A 339 3.11 3.89 -30.66
C LYS A 339 3.79 5.23 -30.89
N THR A 340 4.11 5.97 -29.83
CA THR A 340 4.84 7.24 -29.90
C THR A 340 6.26 7.08 -30.42
N GLN A 341 6.95 5.98 -30.05
CA GLN A 341 8.27 5.68 -30.60
C GLN A 341 8.25 5.19 -32.06
N GLY A 342 7.09 4.72 -32.53
CA GLY A 342 6.90 4.20 -33.89
C GLY A 342 7.54 2.82 -34.15
N LYS A 343 8.11 2.18 -33.13
CA LYS A 343 8.74 0.85 -33.23
C LYS A 343 8.78 0.14 -31.88
N GLU A 344 8.79 -1.19 -31.93
CA GLU A 344 9.04 -2.04 -30.76
C GLU A 344 10.50 -1.93 -30.29
N GLU A 345 10.71 -2.20 -29.01
CA GLU A 345 12.06 -2.30 -28.42
C GLU A 345 12.79 -3.56 -28.92
N GLN A 346 14.12 -3.59 -28.77
CA GLN A 346 14.88 -4.80 -29.05
C GLN A 346 14.57 -5.87 -28.00
N ASN A 347 14.35 -7.11 -28.44
CA ASN A 347 14.18 -8.24 -27.53
C ASN A 347 15.46 -8.46 -26.70
N LEU A 348 15.28 -8.95 -25.47
CA LEU A 348 16.40 -9.28 -24.60
C LEU A 348 17.22 -10.46 -25.17
N PRO A 349 18.57 -10.38 -25.17
CA PRO A 349 19.41 -11.45 -25.65
C PRO A 349 19.24 -12.71 -24.77
N GLY A 350 19.21 -13.88 -25.40
CA GLY A 350 19.09 -15.18 -24.71
C GLY A 350 17.68 -15.53 -24.24
N LEU A 351 16.67 -14.68 -24.48
CA LEU A 351 15.26 -14.97 -24.18
C LEU A 351 14.44 -15.02 -25.47
N HIS A 352 13.61 -16.05 -25.59
CA HIS A 352 12.69 -16.24 -26.72
C HIS A 352 11.29 -15.66 -26.42
N PHE A 353 11.25 -14.47 -25.82
CA PHE A 353 10.01 -13.76 -25.50
C PHE A 353 9.98 -12.40 -26.20
N SER A 354 8.81 -12.03 -26.72
CA SER A 354 8.53 -10.67 -27.19
C SER A 354 8.45 -9.69 -26.02
N ASN A 355 8.61 -8.39 -26.27
CA ASN A 355 8.47 -7.38 -25.23
C ASN A 355 7.08 -7.37 -24.57
N ASN A 356 6.02 -7.71 -25.31
CA ASN A 356 4.67 -7.87 -24.75
C ASN A 356 4.62 -9.04 -23.75
N GLN A 357 5.29 -10.15 -24.02
CA GLN A 357 5.39 -11.27 -23.07
C GLN A 357 6.27 -10.90 -21.89
N LEU A 358 7.39 -10.19 -22.13
CA LEU A 358 8.30 -9.73 -21.08
C LEU A 358 7.62 -8.76 -20.09
N PHE A 359 6.70 -7.92 -20.55
CA PHE A 359 5.86 -7.09 -19.67
C PHE A 359 5.12 -7.95 -18.62
N PHE A 360 4.40 -8.98 -19.07
CA PHE A 360 3.64 -9.85 -18.16
C PHE A 360 4.53 -10.78 -17.33
N ILE A 361 5.70 -11.19 -17.86
CA ILE A 361 6.69 -11.95 -17.10
C ILE A 361 7.25 -11.10 -15.96
N ASN A 362 7.62 -9.83 -16.21
CA ASN A 362 8.12 -8.96 -15.15
C ASN A 362 7.05 -8.72 -14.09
N PHE A 363 5.80 -8.45 -14.50
CA PHE A 363 4.66 -8.35 -13.60
C PHE A 363 4.53 -9.57 -12.70
N ALA A 364 4.56 -10.78 -13.27
CA ALA A 364 4.44 -12.01 -12.50
C ALA A 364 5.61 -12.20 -11.52
N GLN A 365 6.83 -11.83 -11.92
CA GLN A 365 8.04 -11.97 -11.10
C GLN A 365 8.03 -11.08 -9.84
N LEU A 366 7.30 -9.95 -9.85
CA LEU A 366 7.14 -9.11 -8.66
C LEU A 366 6.50 -9.88 -7.49
N TRP A 367 5.69 -10.90 -7.80
CA TRP A 367 4.87 -11.63 -6.85
C TRP A 367 5.44 -13.00 -6.48
N CYS A 368 6.63 -13.35 -6.96
CA CYS A 368 7.36 -14.57 -6.60
C CYS A 368 7.61 -14.59 -5.09
N THR A 369 6.82 -15.39 -4.36
CA THR A 369 6.87 -15.48 -2.91
C THR A 369 6.60 -16.92 -2.46
N LEU A 370 7.18 -17.30 -1.32
CA LEU A 370 6.86 -18.52 -0.60
C LEU A 370 6.39 -18.13 0.80
N MET A 371 5.45 -18.89 1.35
CA MET A 371 4.87 -18.65 2.67
C MET A 371 4.93 -19.93 3.49
N THR A 372 5.04 -19.77 4.80
CA THR A 372 4.74 -20.86 5.74
C THR A 372 3.23 -21.00 5.86
N GLU A 373 2.74 -22.16 6.32
CA GLU A 373 1.30 -22.36 6.59
C GLU A 373 0.74 -21.31 7.56
N GLY A 374 1.51 -20.96 8.60
CA GLY A 374 1.11 -19.94 9.58
C GLY A 374 0.98 -18.54 8.97
N ASP A 375 1.93 -18.13 8.10
CA ASP A 375 1.85 -16.86 7.39
C ASP A 375 0.70 -16.85 6.37
N ALA A 376 0.51 -17.95 5.62
CA ALA A 376 -0.60 -18.11 4.71
C ALA A 376 -1.95 -18.01 5.44
N LEU A 377 -2.10 -18.68 6.58
CA LEU A 377 -3.31 -18.62 7.41
C LEU A 377 -3.60 -17.20 7.89
N ASN A 378 -2.57 -16.50 8.35
CA ASN A 378 -2.69 -15.12 8.81
C ASN A 378 -3.12 -14.19 7.65
N ARG A 379 -2.47 -14.28 6.50
CA ARG A 379 -2.80 -13.46 5.31
C ARG A 379 -4.21 -13.71 4.81
N VAL A 380 -4.64 -14.97 4.71
CA VAL A 380 -6.00 -15.30 4.24
C VAL A 380 -7.08 -14.83 5.21
N ARG A 381 -6.81 -14.86 6.53
CA ARG A 381 -7.82 -14.48 7.53
C ARG A 381 -7.96 -12.98 7.72
N ILE A 382 -6.85 -12.24 7.74
CA ILE A 382 -6.85 -10.82 8.13
C ILE A 382 -6.20 -9.89 7.12
N GLY A 383 -5.55 -10.41 6.09
CA GLY A 383 -4.91 -9.61 5.05
C GLY A 383 -5.94 -8.98 4.09
N SER A 384 -5.62 -7.78 3.61
CA SER A 384 -6.34 -7.12 2.52
C SER A 384 -5.86 -7.56 1.13
N HIS A 385 -4.66 -8.11 1.03
CA HIS A 385 -4.09 -8.52 -0.24
C HIS A 385 -4.28 -10.02 -0.45
N SER A 386 -4.65 -10.39 -1.68
CA SER A 386 -4.55 -11.79 -2.12
C SER A 386 -3.08 -12.26 -2.08
N PRO A 387 -2.81 -13.55 -1.83
CA PRO A 387 -1.47 -14.11 -1.98
C PRO A 387 -0.90 -13.86 -3.37
N GLY A 388 0.44 -13.77 -3.48
CA GLY A 388 1.12 -13.36 -4.72
C GLY A 388 0.71 -14.18 -5.95
N GLU A 389 0.55 -15.49 -5.80
CA GLU A 389 0.09 -16.38 -6.88
C GLU A 389 -1.28 -15.97 -7.46
N PHE A 390 -2.21 -15.55 -6.59
CA PHE A 390 -3.57 -15.19 -6.99
C PHE A 390 -3.68 -13.73 -7.43
N ARG A 391 -2.77 -12.85 -7.00
CA ARG A 391 -2.59 -11.53 -7.61
C ARG A 391 -2.20 -11.66 -9.09
N VAL A 392 -1.29 -12.59 -9.41
CA VAL A 392 -0.93 -12.90 -10.79
C VAL A 392 -2.10 -13.54 -11.53
N ILE A 393 -2.56 -14.71 -11.06
CA ILE A 393 -3.54 -15.54 -11.78
C ILE A 393 -4.84 -14.77 -12.02
N GLY A 394 -5.40 -14.13 -10.98
CA GLY A 394 -6.65 -13.40 -11.11
C GLY A 394 -6.56 -12.25 -12.12
N SER A 395 -5.47 -11.49 -12.07
CA SER A 395 -5.25 -10.34 -12.97
C SER A 395 -5.07 -10.76 -14.43
N VAL A 396 -4.24 -11.77 -14.69
CA VAL A 396 -4.01 -12.21 -16.08
C VAL A 396 -5.18 -13.02 -16.65
N GLN A 397 -5.96 -13.72 -15.81
CA GLN A 397 -7.22 -14.33 -16.24
C GLN A 397 -8.20 -13.30 -16.82
N ASN A 398 -8.21 -12.09 -16.25
CA ASN A 398 -9.07 -10.99 -16.70
C ASN A 398 -8.49 -10.16 -17.85
N SER A 399 -7.23 -10.38 -18.23
CA SER A 399 -6.57 -9.64 -19.30
C SER A 399 -6.75 -10.32 -20.67
N HIS A 400 -7.35 -9.61 -21.62
CA HIS A 400 -7.35 -10.02 -23.04
C HIS A 400 -5.96 -9.85 -23.68
N ASP A 401 -5.22 -8.83 -23.24
CA ASP A 401 -3.87 -8.53 -23.71
C ASP A 401 -2.89 -9.66 -23.35
N PHE A 402 -2.98 -10.18 -22.13
CA PHE A 402 -2.20 -11.35 -21.72
C PHE A 402 -2.52 -12.57 -22.58
N ALA A 403 -3.80 -12.90 -22.74
CA ALA A 403 -4.23 -14.04 -23.54
C ALA A 403 -3.76 -13.92 -25.00
N THR A 404 -3.74 -12.70 -25.54
CA THR A 404 -3.22 -12.43 -26.89
C THR A 404 -1.70 -12.58 -26.96
N ALA A 405 -0.96 -12.00 -26.02
CA ALA A 405 0.51 -12.05 -25.98
C ALA A 405 1.06 -13.48 -25.85
N PHE A 406 0.33 -14.37 -25.16
CA PHE A 406 0.70 -15.78 -24.99
C PHE A 406 -0.10 -16.75 -25.87
N GLN A 407 -1.00 -16.23 -26.72
CA GLN A 407 -1.85 -17.03 -27.60
C GLN A 407 -2.66 -18.12 -26.85
N CYS A 408 -3.17 -17.77 -25.67
CA CYS A 408 -3.91 -18.70 -24.81
C CYS A 408 -5.26 -19.07 -25.45
N PRO A 409 -5.58 -20.37 -25.62
CA PRO A 409 -6.89 -20.80 -26.13
C PRO A 409 -8.04 -20.33 -25.25
N VAL A 410 -9.17 -19.95 -25.86
CA VAL A 410 -10.39 -19.56 -25.13
C VAL A 410 -10.88 -20.73 -24.28
N GLY A 411 -11.19 -20.46 -23.01
CA GLY A 411 -11.61 -21.47 -22.03
C GLY A 411 -10.46 -22.19 -21.32
N SER A 412 -9.20 -21.90 -21.67
CA SER A 412 -8.06 -22.38 -20.89
C SER A 412 -8.00 -21.71 -19.52
N SER A 413 -7.26 -22.31 -18.57
CA SER A 413 -7.17 -21.82 -17.18
C SER A 413 -6.76 -20.34 -17.07
N MET A 414 -5.97 -19.83 -18.02
CA MET A 414 -5.49 -18.44 -18.03
C MET A 414 -6.22 -17.56 -19.06
N ASN A 415 -7.22 -18.09 -19.75
CA ASN A 415 -8.10 -17.34 -20.65
C ASN A 415 -9.56 -17.82 -20.52
N PRO A 416 -10.19 -17.61 -19.35
CA PRO A 416 -11.59 -17.96 -19.14
C PRO A 416 -12.50 -17.16 -20.08
N ILE A 417 -13.65 -17.74 -20.42
CA ILE A 417 -14.67 -17.11 -21.28
C ILE A 417 -15.22 -15.84 -20.63
N HIS A 418 -15.49 -15.91 -19.32
CA HIS A 418 -15.95 -14.77 -18.53
C HIS A 418 -14.76 -14.13 -17.81
N LYS A 419 -14.57 -12.83 -18.06
CA LYS A 419 -13.51 -12.01 -17.45
C LYS A 419 -14.16 -10.90 -16.65
N CYS A 420 -13.66 -10.65 -15.44
CA CYS A 420 -14.09 -9.53 -14.62
C CYS A 420 -13.41 -8.24 -15.12
N HIS A 421 -14.17 -7.14 -15.13
CA HIS A 421 -13.69 -5.88 -15.65
C HIS A 421 -14.35 -4.71 -14.93
N VAL A 422 -13.56 -3.97 -14.15
CA VAL A 422 -13.99 -2.76 -13.41
C VAL A 422 -13.45 -1.51 -14.10
N TRP A 423 -12.13 -1.31 -14.06
CA TRP A 423 -11.41 -0.16 -14.63
C TRP A 423 -10.66 -0.52 -15.92
#